data_AF-A0ABD0NPT8-F1
#
_entry.id   AF-A0ABD0NPT8-F1
#
_cell.length_a   1.000
_cell.length_b   1.000
_cell.length_c   1.000
_cell.angle_alpha   90.00
_cell.angle_beta   90.00
_cell.angle_gamma   90.00
#
_symmetry.space_group_name_H-M   'P 1'
#
loop_
_entity.id
_entity.type
_entity.pdbx_description
1 polymer ?
#
loop_
_entity_poly.entity_id
_entity_poly.type
_entity_poly.pdbx_seq_one_letter_code
_entity_poly.pdbx_strand_id
1 'polypeptide(L)' 'PGLYSLFFHSQQPVNGLPTAQTCFFQLRLPPYTSQAILAERLRYSIHNCPSIDMDNYMLSRNTDPADGSDT' A
#
# COMPACT_ATOMS: atom_id res chain seq x y z
N PRO A 1 20.55 21.83 -11.71
CA PRO A 1 20.60 20.91 -10.54
C PRO A 1 19.83 21.34 -9.27
N GLY A 2 18.87 22.28 -9.31
CA GLY A 2 18.24 22.83 -8.09
C GLY A 2 16.72 22.65 -7.91
N LEU A 3 15.98 22.13 -8.90
CA LEU A 3 14.50 22.03 -8.83
C LEU A 3 13.97 20.60 -8.60
N TYR A 4 14.76 19.57 -8.94
CA TYR A 4 14.36 18.17 -8.70
C TYR A 4 14.43 17.77 -7.22
N SER A 5 15.21 18.50 -6.39
CA SER A 5 15.35 18.21 -4.96
C SER A 5 14.14 18.69 -4.13
N LEU A 6 13.40 19.69 -4.63
CA LEU A 6 12.22 20.26 -3.94
C LEU A 6 10.96 19.40 -4.10
N PHE A 7 10.91 18.49 -5.09
CA PHE A 7 9.80 17.54 -5.25
C PHE A 7 9.94 16.28 -4.37
N PHE A 8 11.09 16.07 -3.72
CA PHE A 8 11.34 14.94 -2.83
C PHE A 8 11.31 15.29 -1.34
N HIS A 9 11.14 16.57 -1.00
CA HIS A 9 10.71 16.99 0.33
C HIS A 9 9.19 16.79 0.41
N SER A 10 8.80 15.52 0.52
CA SER A 10 7.44 15.16 0.88
C SER A 10 7.16 15.80 2.24
N GLN A 11 6.48 16.95 2.23
CA GLN A 11 5.79 17.54 3.38
C GLN A 11 4.65 16.61 3.80
N GLN A 12 4.97 15.35 4.06
CA GLN A 12 4.02 14.37 4.51
C GLN A 12 3.54 14.87 5.86
N PRO A 13 2.23 15.08 6.03
CA PRO A 13 1.70 15.59 7.27
C PRO A 13 2.13 14.68 8.40
N VAL A 14 2.52 15.28 9.53
CA VAL A 14 2.88 14.54 10.74
C VAL A 14 1.73 13.58 11.07
N ASN A 15 2.08 12.33 11.37
CA ASN A 15 1.12 11.26 11.60
C ASN A 15 0.19 10.92 10.43
N GLY A 16 0.54 11.26 9.19
CA GLY A 16 -0.24 10.90 7.99
C GLY A 16 -0.40 9.39 7.76
N LEU A 17 -1.12 9.03 6.69
CA LEU A 17 -1.15 7.64 6.21
C LEU A 17 0.14 7.29 5.46
N PRO A 18 0.65 6.05 5.56
CA PRO A 18 1.77 5.59 4.77
C PRO A 18 1.43 5.54 3.28
N THR A 19 2.46 5.64 2.43
CA THR A 19 2.32 5.49 0.98
C THR A 19 3.12 4.29 0.49
N ALA A 20 2.53 3.49 -0.39
CA ALA A 20 3.17 2.31 -0.98
C ALA A 20 3.37 2.53 -2.49
N GLN A 21 4.56 2.17 -2.99
CA GLN A 21 4.85 2.08 -4.41
C GLN A 21 5.03 0.61 -4.77
N THR A 22 4.03 0.02 -5.41
CA THR A 22 4.00 -1.41 -5.72
C THR A 22 5.06 -1.81 -6.74
N CYS A 23 5.30 -0.98 -7.77
CA CYS A 23 6.31 -1.25 -8.79
C CYS A 23 7.74 -1.39 -8.25
N PHE A 24 8.02 -0.79 -7.08
CA PHE A 24 9.35 -0.79 -6.46
C PHE A 24 9.37 -1.43 -5.07
N PHE A 25 8.27 -2.09 -4.66
CA PHE A 25 8.10 -2.68 -3.33
C PHE A 25 8.51 -1.75 -2.18
N GLN A 26 8.25 -0.45 -2.35
CA GLN A 26 8.72 0.56 -1.40
C GLN A 26 7.57 1.09 -0.55
N LEU A 27 7.74 1.02 0.77
CA LEU A 27 6.85 1.64 1.75
C LEU A 27 7.50 2.93 2.26
N ARG A 28 6.79 4.05 2.18
CA ARG A 28 7.20 5.34 2.73
C ARG A 28 6.34 5.67 3.93
N LEU A 29 6.99 5.89 5.06
CA LEU A 29 6.36 6.23 6.33
C LEU A 29 6.46 7.75 6.56
N PRO A 30 5.37 8.43 6.92
CA PRO A 30 5.41 9.81 7.38
C PRO A 30 6.09 9.89 8.76
N PRO A 31 6.50 11.09 9.20
CA PRO A 31 7.04 11.28 10.53
C PRO A 31 5.93 11.04 11.57
N TYR A 32 6.04 9.91 12.29
CA TYR A 32 5.13 9.56 13.39
C TYR A 32 5.67 10.07 14.72
N THR A 33 4.81 10.64 15.55
CA THR A 33 5.19 11.13 16.88
C THR A 33 5.29 10.02 17.92
N SER A 34 4.78 8.81 17.63
CA SER A 34 4.97 7.62 18.46
C SER A 34 4.79 6.32 17.66
N GLN A 35 5.33 5.22 18.19
CA GLN A 35 5.13 3.88 17.61
C GLN A 35 3.66 3.44 17.62
N ALA A 36 2.88 3.86 18.63
CA ALA A 36 1.46 3.56 18.73
C ALA A 36 0.68 4.12 17.53
N ILE A 37 0.94 5.39 17.17
CA ILE A 37 0.28 6.05 16.03
C ILE A 37 0.70 5.40 14.71
N LEU A 38 1.99 5.07 14.53
CA LEU A 38 2.46 4.33 13.36
C LEU A 38 1.66 3.03 13.21
N ALA A 39 1.55 2.25 14.28
CA ALA A 39 0.89 0.95 14.25
C ALA A 39 -0.63 1.07 13.97
N GLU A 40 -1.28 2.12 14.49
CA GLU A 40 -2.67 2.42 14.20
C GLU A 40 -2.88 2.78 12.73
N ARG A 41 -2.10 3.74 12.20
CA ARG A 41 -2.23 4.21 10.81
C ARG A 41 -1.86 3.14 9.80
N LEU A 42 -0.86 2.31 10.10
CA LEU A 42 -0.48 1.20 9.24
C LEU A 42 -1.60 0.15 9.15
N ARG A 43 -2.18 -0.26 10.29
CA ARG A 43 -3.32 -1.18 10.30
C ARG A 43 -4.52 -0.60 9.55
N TYR A 44 -4.84 0.67 9.80
CA TYR A 44 -5.90 1.36 9.06
C TYR A 44 -5.67 1.28 7.54
N SER A 45 -4.46 1.60 7.06
CA SER A 45 -4.14 1.53 5.64
C SER A 45 -4.22 0.12 5.06
N ILE A 46 -3.79 -0.90 5.79
CA ILE A 46 -3.90 -2.31 5.33
C ILE A 46 -5.38 -2.70 5.15
N HIS A 47 -6.25 -2.33 6.09
CA HIS A 47 -7.67 -2.70 6.03
C HIS A 47 -8.48 -1.88 5.03
N ASN A 48 -8.10 -0.63 4.74
CA ASN A 48 -8.88 0.29 3.92
C ASN A 48 -8.34 0.48 2.50
N CYS A 49 -7.19 -0.10 2.16
CA CYS A 49 -6.59 0.01 0.83
C CYS A 49 -6.71 -1.33 0.09
N PRO A 50 -7.81 -1.59 -0.65
CA PRO A 50 -7.99 -2.84 -1.39
C PRO A 50 -7.11 -2.92 -2.66
N SER A 51 -6.45 -1.84 -3.08
CA SER A 51 -5.63 -1.83 -4.29
C SER A 51 -4.35 -2.65 -4.18
N ILE A 52 -3.92 -3.02 -2.96
CA ILE A 52 -2.82 -3.97 -2.73
C ILE A 52 -3.29 -5.43 -2.70
N ASP A 53 -4.61 -5.67 -2.64
CA ASP A 53 -5.21 -7.03 -2.56
C ASP A 53 -5.38 -7.68 -3.94
N MET A 54 -4.80 -7.08 -4.99
CA MET A 54 -4.88 -7.57 -6.36
C MET A 54 -4.21 -8.95 -6.54
N ASP A 55 -3.21 -9.28 -5.72
CA ASP A 55 -2.62 -10.62 -5.68
C ASP A 55 -3.61 -11.66 -5.14
N ASN A 56 -4.42 -11.29 -4.14
CA ASN A 56 -5.48 -12.13 -3.59
C ASN A 56 -6.63 -12.33 -4.60
N TYR A 57 -6.96 -11.32 -5.40
CA TYR A 57 -7.89 -11.46 -6.51
C TYR A 57 -7.42 -12.49 -7.56
N MET A 58 -6.10 -12.55 -7.81
CA MET A 58 -5.53 -13.55 -8.72
C MET A 58 -5.49 -14.95 -8.09
N LEU A 59 -5.21 -15.05 -6.78
CA LEU A 59 -5.23 -16.33 -6.06
C LEU A 59 -6.66 -16.91 -5.97
N SER A 60 -7.66 -16.10 -5.64
CA SER A 60 -9.05 -16.57 -5.52
C SER A 60 -9.58 -17.13 -6.85
N ARG A 61 -9.31 -16.46 -7.98
CA ARG A 61 -9.69 -16.93 -9.31
C ARG A 61 -9.04 -18.27 -9.70
N ASN A 62 -7.81 -18.54 -9.24
CA ASN A 62 -7.15 -19.83 -9.50
C ASN A 62 -7.64 -20.95 -8.58
N THR A 63 -8.43 -20.63 -7.56
CA THR A 63 -8.99 -21.61 -6.62
C THR A 63 -10.44 -21.97 -6.93
N ASP A 64 -11.06 -21.30 -7.92
CA ASP A 64 -12.29 -21.81 -8.52
C ASP A 64 -11.94 -23.17 -9.15
N PRO A 65 -12.57 -24.28 -8.70
CA PRO A 65 -12.44 -25.53 -9.42
C PRO A 65 -12.87 -25.24 -10.85
N ALA A 66 -12.05 -25.62 -11.82
CA ALA A 66 -12.41 -25.64 -13.22
C ALA A 66 -13.65 -26.54 -13.37
N ASP A 67 -14.84 -25.99 -13.14
CA ASP A 67 -16.08 -26.66 -13.45
C ASP A 67 -16.12 -26.75 -14.97
N GLY A 68 -16.11 -27.99 -15.43
CA GLY A 68 -15.84 -28.33 -16.81
C GLY A 68 -16.84 -27.66 -17.75
N SER A 69 -16.34 -26.85 -18.66
CA SER A 69 -17.05 -26.57 -19.91
C SER A 69 -16.36 -27.32 -21.04
N ASP A 70 -16.55 -28.63 -21.05
CA ASP A 70 -16.39 -29.44 -22.25
C ASP A 70 -17.80 -29.59 -22.87
N THR A 71 -18.17 -28.65 -23.73
CA THR A 71 -19.19 -28.76 -24.80
C THR A 71 -19.02 -27.60 -25.78
#